data_AF-A0A061CZF8-F1
#
_entry.id   AF-A0A061CZF8-F1
#
_cell.length_a   1.000
_cell.length_b   1.000
_cell.length_c   1.000
_cell.angle_alpha   90.00
_cell.angle_beta   90.00
_cell.angle_gamma   90.00
#
_symmetry.space_group_name_H-M   'P 1'
#
loop_
_entity.id
_entity.type
_entity.pdbx_description
1 polymer ?
#
loop_
_entity_poly.entity_id
_entity_poly.type
_entity_poly.pdbx_seq_one_letter_code
_entity_poly.pdbx_strand_id
1 'polypeptide(L)'
;MIGEVLRLSISSKNFNSYVIGSARAHFRRGIPCNGSESGRHYHANRVSSVLRGSAFSECKDGTPAVVNLRSCTIKDMLLTTRREESSSSALTAGSEGTRCERVTKAVDALPAASISSCGYPLARMTGMHPSKRPALNDALRLRHAYSFATHAAAADNVECGPGITALCSKIEELLRVKSEQLVTLRKEFGKVTVGEITVSQVLGGMRDIIGMNCETSLLDANRGITYRGLTIAELLEKLPGATEGNNCPYSEGVMWLLLTGKIPAASETKTLSAELGRRAYVPMHVFKVIDQLPTDVHPMTQYVAAVAALQSESKFRKVYNEKKYCKETAWRLVLDDSLNLIAANPLIVGYIYRRTFVDHTIKDGKGMTYDPELDYAANLAKLIGIDTPEFRDMMRLYIAVHADHEGGNVSAHTAHLIGSALADPYFCFAGALTGLSGPLHGLANQECLSWVNNMVKEMRGQEINVETVTKFAKDTLAKGQVIPGYGHAVLRVEDPRHTAFVKFAHKHFPDDPLVKILDVCLEAIPPVLMATGKIKSPHPNVDCSTGIILSHFGIKEPDMYTVFFGISRAIGILAQLVWARALKMPIERPKSHTLDSLLEMCK
;
A
#
# COMPACT_ATOMS: atom_id res chain seq x y z
N MET A 1 -51.42 -49.91 -0.85
CA MET A 1 -50.49 -49.72 0.28
C MET A 1 -49.50 -48.66 -0.17
N ILE A 2 -49.71 -47.38 0.18
CA ILE A 2 -49.17 -46.75 1.42
C ILE A 2 -47.65 -46.89 1.39
N GLY A 3 -46.86 -45.88 1.04
CA GLY A 3 -46.62 -44.57 1.69
C GLY A 3 -45.08 -44.43 1.74
N GLU A 4 -44.36 -43.31 1.76
CA GLU A 4 -44.55 -41.87 1.93
C GLU A 4 -43.28 -41.22 1.29
N VAL A 5 -43.38 -40.18 0.46
CA VAL A 5 -43.23 -38.75 0.81
C VAL A 5 -41.89 -38.38 1.50
N LEU A 6 -41.02 -37.69 0.76
CA LEU A 6 -40.39 -36.44 1.21
C LEU A 6 -39.89 -35.64 0.00
N ARG A 7 -40.73 -34.69 -0.45
CA ARG A 7 -40.32 -33.55 -1.27
C ARG A 7 -39.62 -32.54 -0.35
N LEU A 8 -38.34 -32.30 -0.56
CA LEU A 8 -37.68 -31.12 0.00
C LEU A 8 -37.72 -29.99 -1.01
N SER A 9 -38.45 -28.94 -0.62
CA SER A 9 -38.45 -27.61 -1.22
C SER A 9 -37.06 -26.99 -1.08
N ILE A 10 -36.37 -26.76 -2.20
CA ILE A 10 -35.17 -25.94 -2.22
C ILE A 10 -35.61 -24.48 -2.34
N SER A 11 -35.60 -23.80 -1.19
CA SER A 11 -35.68 -22.34 -1.09
C SER A 11 -34.41 -21.74 -1.72
N SER A 12 -34.53 -21.18 -2.91
CA SER A 12 -33.52 -20.29 -3.49
C SER A 12 -33.49 -18.96 -2.73
N LYS A 13 -32.67 -18.88 -1.68
CA LYS A 13 -32.20 -17.62 -1.12
C LYS A 13 -30.67 -17.67 -1.04
N ASN A 14 -30.06 -16.55 -1.45
CA ASN A 14 -28.63 -16.22 -1.42
C ASN A 14 -27.86 -16.46 -2.73
N PHE A 15 -28.13 -15.59 -3.70
CA PHE A 15 -27.10 -15.11 -4.61
C PHE A 15 -27.06 -13.59 -4.49
N ASN A 16 -26.07 -13.06 -3.75
CA ASN A 16 -25.76 -11.62 -3.77
C ASN A 16 -24.89 -11.36 -5.01
N SER A 17 -25.54 -11.09 -6.13
CA SER A 17 -24.91 -10.48 -7.29
C SER A 17 -25.02 -8.95 -7.17
N TYR A 18 -23.91 -8.29 -6.87
CA TYR A 18 -23.79 -6.84 -7.06
C TYR A 18 -23.75 -6.55 -8.57
N VAL A 19 -24.90 -6.19 -9.13
CA VAL A 19 -25.02 -5.55 -10.44
C VAL A 19 -25.55 -4.16 -10.18
N ILE A 20 -24.67 -3.16 -10.20
CA ILE A 20 -25.09 -1.75 -10.20
C ILE A 20 -25.44 -1.39 -11.64
N GLY A 21 -26.74 -1.41 -11.94
CA GLY A 21 -27.29 -0.94 -13.20
C GLY A 21 -27.79 0.52 -13.10
N SER A 22 -27.21 1.37 -13.95
CA SER A 22 -27.83 2.54 -14.60
C SER A 22 -28.19 3.80 -13.76
N ALA A 23 -27.49 4.89 -14.08
CA ALA A 23 -28.10 6.21 -14.34
C ALA A 23 -27.47 6.78 -15.63
N ARG A 24 -28.09 6.59 -16.80
CA ARG A 24 -29.04 7.51 -17.48
C ARG A 24 -28.52 8.95 -17.67
N ALA A 25 -28.12 9.21 -18.91
CA ALA A 25 -27.91 10.52 -19.50
C ALA A 25 -29.17 11.39 -19.42
N HIS A 26 -29.00 12.65 -19.03
CA HIS A 26 -30.03 13.68 -19.09
C HIS A 26 -30.24 14.18 -20.53
N PHE A 27 -31.38 13.84 -21.12
CA PHE A 27 -31.97 14.58 -22.24
C PHE A 27 -32.95 15.62 -21.67
N ARG A 28 -32.71 16.92 -21.94
CA ARG A 28 -33.73 17.99 -21.78
C ARG A 28 -34.33 18.29 -23.16
N ARG A 29 -35.67 18.38 -23.24
CA ARG A 29 -36.44 18.90 -24.40
C ARG A 29 -36.67 20.43 -24.23
N GLY A 30 -36.75 21.14 -25.37
CA GLY A 30 -36.82 22.61 -25.54
C GLY A 30 -38.08 23.32 -24.99
N ILE A 31 -38.33 24.62 -25.18
CA ILE A 31 -38.33 25.57 -26.33
C ILE A 31 -38.59 27.01 -25.73
N PRO A 32 -38.54 28.22 -26.37
CA PRO A 32 -38.11 28.67 -27.72
C PRO A 32 -37.05 29.82 -27.78
N CYS A 33 -36.66 30.04 -29.04
CA CYS A 33 -35.86 31.07 -29.72
C CYS A 33 -36.04 32.56 -29.34
N ASN A 34 -34.93 33.32 -29.47
CA ASN A 34 -34.86 34.57 -30.25
C ASN A 34 -33.39 34.86 -30.68
N GLY A 35 -33.24 35.48 -31.86
CA GLY A 35 -31.99 35.69 -32.63
C GLY A 35 -30.83 36.41 -31.91
N SER A 36 -29.62 36.53 -32.46
CA SER A 36 -29.27 36.89 -33.83
C SER A 36 -27.87 36.40 -34.24
N GLU A 37 -27.64 36.42 -35.55
CA GLU A 37 -26.46 35.98 -36.31
C GLU A 37 -25.14 36.69 -35.94
N SER A 38 -24.02 35.96 -36.00
CA SER A 38 -22.89 36.31 -36.89
C SER A 38 -21.84 35.19 -36.86
N GLY A 39 -21.45 34.74 -38.06
CA GLY A 39 -20.65 33.54 -38.26
C GLY A 39 -19.14 33.72 -38.14
N ARG A 40 -18.46 32.57 -38.03
CA ARG A 40 -17.21 32.27 -38.75
C ARG A 40 -16.91 30.77 -38.71
N HIS A 41 -16.70 30.21 -39.90
CA HIS A 41 -16.39 28.80 -40.18
C HIS A 41 -15.01 28.40 -39.67
N TYR A 42 -14.87 27.17 -39.14
CA TYR A 42 -13.72 26.29 -39.39
C TYR A 42 -14.13 24.80 -39.30
N HIS A 43 -13.55 24.02 -40.21
CA HIS A 43 -13.87 22.65 -40.58
C HIS A 43 -13.65 21.59 -39.47
N ALA A 44 -14.60 20.65 -39.35
CA ALA A 44 -14.42 19.38 -38.67
C ALA A 44 -14.38 18.24 -39.72
N ASN A 45 -13.26 17.52 -39.78
CA ASN A 45 -13.15 16.27 -40.54
C ASN A 45 -13.75 15.11 -39.74
N ARG A 46 -14.89 14.61 -40.20
CA ARG A 46 -15.36 13.24 -39.96
C ARG A 46 -14.85 12.37 -41.11
N VAL A 47 -14.22 11.25 -40.80
CA VAL A 47 -14.05 10.13 -41.73
C VAL A 47 -14.84 8.96 -41.18
N SER A 48 -15.83 8.50 -41.95
CA SER A 48 -16.51 7.23 -41.77
C SER A 48 -15.93 6.17 -42.70
N SER A 49 -16.04 4.92 -42.26
CA SER A 49 -16.38 3.72 -43.05
C SER A 49 -15.47 3.29 -44.21
N VAL A 50 -14.70 2.21 -44.01
CA VAL A 50 -14.60 0.99 -44.86
C VAL A 50 -13.97 -0.08 -43.94
N LEU A 51 -14.55 -1.25 -43.63
CA LEU A 51 -14.53 -2.49 -44.43
C LEU A 51 -15.41 -3.55 -43.73
N ARG A 52 -16.39 -4.10 -44.47
CA ARG A 52 -16.95 -5.45 -44.28
C ARG A 52 -16.36 -6.35 -45.36
N GLY A 53 -16.10 -7.61 -45.05
CA GLY A 53 -16.20 -8.69 -46.04
C GLY A 53 -15.11 -9.76 -45.97
N SER A 54 -15.43 -10.91 -45.35
CA SER A 54 -14.97 -12.26 -45.71
C SER A 54 -15.65 -13.23 -44.72
N ALA A 55 -16.83 -13.75 -45.07
CA ALA A 55 -17.07 -14.99 -45.83
C ALA A 55 -16.95 -16.24 -44.95
N PHE A 56 -18.11 -16.75 -44.54
CA PHE A 56 -18.33 -18.09 -44.02
C PHE A 56 -18.14 -19.11 -45.16
N SER A 57 -17.42 -20.20 -44.89
CA SER A 57 -17.52 -21.44 -45.67
C SER A 57 -17.71 -22.60 -44.71
N GLU A 58 -18.83 -23.31 -44.89
CA GLU A 58 -19.17 -24.58 -44.26
C GLU A 58 -18.15 -25.67 -44.63
N CYS A 59 -17.79 -26.52 -43.68
CA CYS A 59 -17.36 -27.89 -43.96
C CYS A 59 -18.24 -28.84 -43.13
N LYS A 60 -19.09 -29.59 -43.84
CA LYS A 60 -19.66 -30.85 -43.38
C LYS A 60 -18.64 -31.95 -43.67
N ASP A 61 -18.31 -32.76 -42.68
CA ASP A 61 -18.31 -34.22 -42.73
C ASP A 61 -17.55 -34.79 -41.52
N GLY A 62 -18.19 -35.71 -40.82
CA GLY A 62 -17.70 -36.31 -39.59
C GLY A 62 -16.83 -37.55 -39.84
N THR A 63 -15.66 -37.60 -39.20
CA THR A 63 -15.16 -38.72 -38.36
C THR A 63 -13.75 -38.37 -37.82
N PRO A 64 -13.31 -38.92 -36.67
CA PRO A 64 -12.24 -38.34 -35.87
C PRO A 64 -10.87 -38.91 -36.23
N ALA A 65 -9.87 -38.04 -36.38
CA ALA A 65 -8.46 -38.45 -36.45
C ALA A 65 -7.74 -38.04 -35.16
N VAL A 66 -7.42 -39.05 -34.36
CA VAL A 66 -6.45 -38.98 -33.25
C VAL A 66 -5.07 -38.74 -33.86
N VAL A 67 -4.42 -37.62 -33.52
CA VAL A 67 -2.97 -37.46 -33.72
C VAL A 67 -2.32 -37.05 -32.41
N ASN A 68 -1.50 -37.96 -31.93
CA ASN A 68 -0.68 -37.92 -30.74
C ASN A 68 0.61 -37.15 -31.10
N LEU A 69 0.85 -35.98 -30.50
CA LEU A 69 2.13 -35.27 -30.63
C LEU A 69 2.88 -35.30 -29.31
N ARG A 70 3.75 -36.31 -29.18
CA ARG A 70 4.87 -36.33 -28.25
C ARG A 70 5.99 -35.42 -28.79
N SER A 71 6.60 -34.67 -27.86
CA SER A 71 7.99 -34.16 -27.85
C SER A 71 8.47 -33.31 -29.04
N CYS A 72 8.57 -32.00 -28.82
CA CYS A 72 9.61 -31.17 -29.44
C CYS A 72 10.37 -30.42 -28.33
N THR A 73 11.64 -30.76 -28.18
CA THR A 73 12.61 -30.07 -27.33
C THR A 73 13.19 -28.86 -28.05
N ILE A 74 13.39 -27.78 -27.30
CA ILE A 74 13.99 -26.52 -27.72
C ILE A 74 15.48 -26.75 -28.00
N LYS A 75 15.91 -26.74 -29.27
CA LYS A 75 17.33 -26.55 -29.59
C LYS A 75 17.70 -25.91 -30.93
N ASP A 76 16.78 -25.41 -31.75
CA ASP A 76 17.15 -24.83 -33.07
C ASP A 76 16.44 -23.51 -33.41
N MET A 77 16.60 -22.47 -32.59
CA MET A 77 16.27 -21.10 -33.01
C MET A 77 17.20 -20.05 -32.37
N LEU A 78 18.47 -20.06 -32.77
CA LEU A 78 19.34 -18.89 -32.67
C LEU A 78 20.22 -18.84 -33.93
N LEU A 79 20.42 -17.61 -34.42
CA LEU A 79 21.26 -17.18 -35.54
C LEU A 79 20.53 -17.07 -36.88
N THR A 80 20.10 -15.85 -37.23
CA THR A 80 20.70 -15.03 -38.31
C THR A 80 19.84 -13.78 -38.55
N THR A 81 20.35 -12.59 -38.23
CA THR A 81 20.07 -11.37 -39.00
C THR A 81 21.26 -10.43 -38.87
N ARG A 82 22.08 -10.40 -39.92
CA ARG A 82 23.02 -9.31 -40.23
C ARG A 82 22.76 -8.89 -41.67
N ARG A 83 22.61 -7.57 -41.83
CA ARG A 83 22.88 -6.71 -43.00
C ARG A 83 22.12 -6.97 -44.30
N GLU A 84 21.43 -5.93 -44.75
CA GLU A 84 21.52 -5.44 -46.12
C GLU A 84 21.33 -3.91 -46.13
N GLU A 85 22.19 -3.21 -46.87
CA GLU A 85 22.19 -1.78 -47.17
C GLU A 85 21.89 -1.57 -48.66
N SER A 86 21.41 -0.34 -48.99
CA SER A 86 21.40 0.34 -50.31
C SER A 86 20.24 -0.04 -51.27
N SER A 87 19.58 0.84 -52.05
CA SER A 87 19.85 2.23 -52.48
C SER A 87 18.65 2.92 -53.20
N SER A 88 18.70 4.27 -53.29
CA SER A 88 18.09 5.23 -54.27
C SER A 88 16.58 5.57 -54.15
N SER A 89 16.06 6.81 -54.36
CA SER A 89 16.55 8.11 -54.89
C SER A 89 15.55 9.24 -54.52
N ALA A 90 15.97 10.37 -53.93
CA ALA A 90 16.13 11.73 -54.52
C ALA A 90 14.88 12.64 -54.66
N LEU A 91 14.88 13.80 -53.96
CA LEU A 91 14.55 15.17 -54.46
C LEU A 91 14.81 16.26 -53.38
N THR A 92 15.84 17.10 -53.66
CA THR A 92 16.15 18.55 -53.39
C THR A 92 15.17 19.42 -52.57
N ALA A 93 15.48 20.51 -51.83
CA ALA A 93 16.63 21.42 -51.53
C ALA A 93 16.19 22.33 -50.33
N GLY A 94 16.98 23.10 -49.56
CA GLY A 94 18.38 23.53 -49.60
C GLY A 94 18.82 24.25 -48.28
N SER A 95 20.12 24.57 -48.24
CA SER A 95 20.94 25.55 -47.45
C SER A 95 20.31 26.30 -46.26
N GLU A 96 20.95 26.54 -45.09
CA GLU A 96 22.32 26.95 -44.70
C GLU A 96 22.56 26.43 -43.25
N GLY A 97 23.73 26.15 -42.65
CA GLY A 97 25.09 26.63 -42.83
C GLY A 97 25.60 27.26 -41.53
N THR A 98 26.10 26.49 -40.54
CA THR A 98 27.16 26.94 -39.59
C THR A 98 27.71 25.81 -38.69
N ARG A 99 28.85 25.24 -39.13
CA ARG A 99 30.12 25.00 -38.42
C ARG A 99 30.12 25.01 -36.87
N CYS A 100 30.54 23.88 -36.28
CA CYS A 100 31.37 23.89 -35.06
C CYS A 100 32.29 22.66 -35.01
N GLU A 101 33.47 22.86 -34.42
CA GLU A 101 34.74 22.21 -34.72
C GLU A 101 35.01 20.90 -33.96
N ARG A 102 35.89 20.09 -34.54
CA ARG A 102 36.58 18.97 -33.90
C ARG A 102 37.57 19.51 -32.85
N VAL A 103 37.57 18.91 -31.67
CA VAL A 103 38.77 18.79 -30.84
C VAL A 103 38.95 17.32 -30.45
N THR A 104 39.99 16.74 -31.01
CA THR A 104 40.60 15.46 -30.64
C THR A 104 41.81 15.70 -29.74
N LYS A 105 42.07 14.71 -28.87
CA LYS A 105 43.29 14.40 -28.09
C LYS A 105 43.42 15.03 -26.70
N ALA A 106 43.39 14.17 -25.68
CA ALA A 106 44.60 13.71 -24.99
C ALA A 106 44.25 12.52 -24.08
N VAL A 107 44.86 11.37 -24.33
CA VAL A 107 44.86 10.19 -23.44
C VAL A 107 46.32 9.83 -23.24
N ASP A 108 46.80 10.03 -22.02
CA ASP A 108 48.06 9.56 -21.42
C ASP A 108 47.84 9.77 -19.90
N ALA A 109 48.28 8.98 -18.94
CA ALA A 109 48.85 7.65 -18.85
C ALA A 109 48.81 7.34 -17.33
N LEU A 110 48.43 6.14 -16.91
CA LEU A 110 48.66 5.67 -15.52
C LEU A 110 49.09 4.19 -15.53
N PRO A 111 50.03 3.79 -14.65
CA PRO A 111 50.88 2.62 -14.89
C PRO A 111 50.29 1.30 -14.38
N ALA A 112 50.73 0.23 -15.04
CA ALA A 112 50.45 -1.16 -14.70
C ALA A 112 51.05 -1.55 -13.34
N ALA A 113 50.21 -2.05 -12.44
CA ALA A 113 50.63 -2.76 -11.25
C ALA A 113 50.57 -4.28 -11.50
N SER A 114 51.68 -4.93 -11.20
CA SER A 114 51.99 -6.35 -11.31
C SER A 114 51.05 -7.23 -10.46
N ILE A 115 50.37 -8.18 -11.10
CA ILE A 115 49.68 -9.28 -10.41
C ILE A 115 50.63 -10.49 -10.43
N SER A 116 51.30 -10.73 -9.31
CA SER A 116 52.04 -11.97 -9.07
C SER A 116 51.08 -13.12 -8.78
N SER A 117 51.13 -14.14 -9.61
CA SER A 117 50.51 -15.44 -9.43
C SER A 117 51.01 -16.14 -8.16
N CYS A 118 50.12 -16.42 -7.21
CA CYS A 118 50.38 -17.42 -6.16
C CYS A 118 49.46 -18.63 -6.40
N GLY A 119 50.03 -19.67 -7.00
CA GLY A 119 49.43 -20.99 -7.06
C GLY A 119 49.54 -21.70 -5.71
N TYR A 120 48.47 -22.39 -5.31
CA TYR A 120 48.50 -23.34 -4.19
C TYR A 120 48.69 -24.76 -4.72
N PRO A 121 49.69 -25.52 -4.26
CA PRO A 121 49.79 -26.95 -4.58
C PRO A 121 48.86 -27.77 -3.68
N LEU A 122 48.05 -28.61 -4.31
CA LEU A 122 47.33 -29.73 -3.69
C LEU A 122 48.35 -30.82 -3.32
N ALA A 123 48.63 -30.98 -2.02
CA ALA A 123 49.35 -32.13 -1.50
C ALA A 123 48.40 -33.03 -0.68
N ARG A 124 48.32 -34.30 -1.11
CA ARG A 124 47.73 -35.42 -0.36
C ARG A 124 48.41 -35.55 0.99
N MET A 125 47.64 -35.66 2.08
CA MET A 125 48.09 -36.31 3.30
C MET A 125 47.04 -37.32 3.76
N THR A 126 47.38 -38.60 3.56
CA THR A 126 46.78 -39.76 4.19
C THR A 126 47.34 -39.94 5.60
N GLY A 127 46.46 -40.17 6.58
CA GLY A 127 46.78 -40.81 7.86
C GLY A 127 46.93 -39.88 9.07
N MET A 128 45.90 -39.81 9.92
CA MET A 128 46.04 -39.46 11.35
C MET A 128 44.96 -40.14 12.21
N HIS A 129 45.41 -40.63 13.37
CA HIS A 129 44.71 -41.42 14.40
C HIS A 129 43.72 -40.57 15.24
N PRO A 130 42.65 -41.14 15.84
CA PRO A 130 41.58 -40.36 16.46
C PRO A 130 41.85 -40.08 17.95
N SER A 131 42.53 -38.98 18.26
CA SER A 131 42.48 -38.36 19.60
C SER A 131 42.99 -36.92 19.56
N LYS A 132 42.11 -35.97 19.17
CA LYS A 132 42.22 -34.51 19.38
C LYS A 132 41.00 -33.82 18.74
N ARG A 133 39.87 -33.77 19.45
CA ARG A 133 38.76 -32.85 19.19
C ARG A 133 38.56 -32.02 20.46
N PRO A 134 39.29 -30.91 20.60
CA PRO A 134 38.65 -29.60 20.59
C PRO A 134 39.58 -28.53 20.00
N ALA A 135 39.56 -28.36 18.67
CA ALA A 135 40.22 -27.22 17.99
C ALA A 135 39.56 -26.86 16.65
N LEU A 136 38.45 -27.53 16.29
CA LEU A 136 37.74 -27.32 15.03
C LEU A 136 36.58 -26.30 15.17
N ASN A 137 36.03 -26.14 16.38
CA ASN A 137 34.91 -25.23 16.64
C ASN A 137 35.34 -23.75 16.70
N ASP A 138 36.56 -23.46 17.13
CA ASP A 138 37.05 -22.07 17.21
C ASP A 138 37.50 -21.53 15.84
N ALA A 139 38.04 -22.39 14.97
CA ALA A 139 38.35 -22.03 13.58
C ALA A 139 37.09 -21.80 12.73
N LEU A 140 35.98 -22.50 13.02
CA LEU A 140 34.68 -22.28 12.40
C LEU A 140 34.01 -20.99 12.90
N ARG A 141 34.16 -20.64 14.19
CA ARG A 141 33.70 -19.36 14.75
C ARG A 141 34.47 -18.16 14.19
N LEU A 142 35.79 -18.29 14.02
CA LEU A 142 36.63 -17.26 13.41
C LEU A 142 36.36 -17.10 11.90
N ARG A 143 36.08 -18.18 11.16
CA ARG A 143 35.64 -18.09 9.75
C ARG A 143 34.27 -17.43 9.60
N HIS A 144 33.32 -17.67 10.51
CA HIS A 144 32.06 -16.95 10.53
C HIS A 144 32.29 -15.46 10.83
N ALA A 145 33.10 -15.11 11.83
CA ALA A 145 33.40 -13.71 12.16
C ALA A 145 34.14 -12.97 11.02
N TYR A 146 35.07 -13.62 10.32
CA TYR A 146 35.79 -13.01 9.17
C TYR A 146 34.95 -12.92 7.89
N SER A 147 34.01 -13.85 7.68
CA SER A 147 33.03 -13.77 6.59
C SER A 147 32.05 -12.61 6.79
N PHE A 148 31.69 -12.28 8.04
CA PHE A 148 30.88 -11.10 8.36
C PHE A 148 31.63 -9.79 8.11
N ALA A 149 32.93 -9.72 8.40
CA ALA A 149 33.73 -8.51 8.24
C ALA A 149 34.09 -8.18 6.78
N THR A 150 34.26 -9.18 5.92
CA THR A 150 34.69 -8.99 4.52
C THR A 150 33.54 -8.79 3.52
N HIS A 151 32.30 -9.16 3.89
CA HIS A 151 31.10 -8.91 3.07
C HIS A 151 30.39 -7.58 3.40
N ALA A 152 30.85 -6.84 4.42
CA ALA A 152 30.33 -5.52 4.78
C ALA A 152 30.63 -4.47 3.70
N ALA A 153 31.79 -4.53 3.07
CA ALA A 153 32.29 -3.48 2.17
C ALA A 153 31.48 -3.28 0.87
N ALA A 154 30.63 -4.25 0.47
CA ALA A 154 29.76 -4.11 -0.70
C ALA A 154 28.34 -3.60 -0.36
N ALA A 155 28.00 -3.52 0.93
CA ALA A 155 26.68 -3.16 1.44
C ALA A 155 26.61 -1.76 2.08
N ASP A 156 27.74 -1.04 2.14
CA ASP A 156 27.90 0.25 2.84
C ASP A 156 27.36 1.47 2.06
N ASN A 157 26.56 1.30 1.01
CA ASN A 157 25.99 2.42 0.24
C ASN A 157 24.70 3.02 0.82
N VAL A 158 24.38 2.73 2.08
CA VAL A 158 23.31 3.44 2.81
C VAL A 158 23.93 4.73 3.35
N GLU A 159 23.31 5.88 3.06
CA GLU A 159 23.72 7.15 3.68
C GLU A 159 23.45 7.07 5.18
N CYS A 160 24.48 6.71 5.94
CA CYS A 160 24.40 6.48 7.37
C CYS A 160 24.50 7.81 8.13
N GLY A 161 23.40 8.56 8.16
CA GLY A 161 23.18 9.57 9.20
C GLY A 161 23.09 8.92 10.59
N PRO A 162 23.36 9.65 11.69
CA PRO A 162 23.31 9.11 13.05
C PRO A 162 21.98 8.41 13.40
N GLY A 163 20.86 8.90 12.86
CA GLY A 163 19.53 8.30 13.04
C GLY A 163 19.38 6.93 12.40
N ILE A 164 19.89 6.75 11.18
CA ILE A 164 19.86 5.47 10.48
C ILE A 164 20.72 4.44 11.21
N THR A 165 21.89 4.85 11.71
CA THR A 165 22.77 3.96 12.47
C THR A 165 22.07 3.45 13.74
N ALA A 166 21.45 4.34 14.51
CA ALA A 166 20.71 3.96 15.72
C ALA A 166 19.53 3.03 15.40
N LEU A 167 18.72 3.38 14.38
CA LEU A 167 17.57 2.59 13.94
C LEU A 167 18.00 1.19 13.45
N CYS A 168 19.04 1.11 12.62
CA CYS A 168 19.59 -0.15 12.14
C CYS A 168 20.06 -1.04 13.29
N SER A 169 20.77 -0.48 14.27
CA SER A 169 21.25 -1.22 15.45
C SER A 169 20.10 -1.86 16.23
N LYS A 170 19.00 -1.12 16.46
CA LYS A 170 17.80 -1.66 17.13
C LYS A 170 17.09 -2.72 16.30
N ILE A 171 16.98 -2.53 14.99
CA ILE A 171 16.42 -3.55 14.09
C ILE A 171 17.27 -4.82 14.14
N GLU A 172 18.60 -4.72 14.12
CA GLU A 172 19.51 -5.87 14.19
C GLU A 172 19.41 -6.63 15.51
N GLU A 173 19.24 -5.92 16.62
CA GLU A 173 18.99 -6.54 17.93
C GLU A 173 17.73 -7.41 17.89
N LEU A 174 16.60 -6.86 17.42
CA LEU A 174 15.35 -7.61 17.31
C LEU A 174 15.44 -8.71 16.25
N LEU A 175 16.16 -8.47 15.15
CA LEU A 175 16.32 -9.43 14.05
C LEU A 175 17.04 -10.70 14.52
N ARG A 176 18.00 -10.61 15.43
CA ARG A 176 18.65 -11.79 16.02
C ARG A 176 17.63 -12.69 16.70
N VAL A 177 16.81 -12.12 17.58
CA VAL A 177 15.74 -12.83 18.30
C VAL A 177 14.73 -13.44 17.32
N LYS A 178 14.26 -12.65 16.35
CA LYS A 178 13.26 -13.10 15.37
C LYS A 178 13.80 -14.15 14.41
N SER A 179 15.08 -14.08 14.05
CA SER A 179 15.74 -15.10 13.23
C SER A 179 15.85 -16.43 13.97
N GLU A 180 16.20 -16.41 15.26
CA GLU A 180 16.19 -17.61 16.10
C GLU A 180 14.80 -18.21 16.23
N GLN A 181 13.78 -17.39 16.50
CA GLN A 181 12.37 -17.82 16.53
C GLN A 181 11.95 -18.46 15.20
N LEU A 182 12.28 -17.85 14.06
CA LEU A 182 11.97 -18.37 12.73
C LEU A 182 12.64 -19.71 12.47
N VAL A 183 13.91 -19.88 12.90
CA VAL A 183 14.63 -21.15 12.79
C VAL A 183 13.97 -22.23 13.64
N THR A 184 13.62 -21.92 14.89
CA THR A 184 12.92 -22.84 15.80
C THR A 184 11.56 -23.25 15.22
N LEU A 185 10.74 -22.28 14.80
CA LEU A 185 9.43 -22.56 14.20
C LEU A 185 9.54 -23.47 12.98
N ARG A 186 10.50 -23.23 12.09
CA ARG A 186 10.70 -24.08 10.91
C ARG A 186 11.20 -25.48 11.27
N LYS A 187 12.14 -25.59 12.20
CA LYS A 187 12.81 -26.86 12.54
C LYS A 187 11.93 -27.76 13.40
N GLU A 188 11.29 -27.20 14.41
CA GLU A 188 10.54 -27.96 15.43
C GLU A 188 9.05 -28.04 15.09
N PHE A 189 8.48 -26.97 14.54
CA PHE A 189 7.04 -26.85 14.34
C PHE A 189 6.60 -26.76 12.87
N GLY A 190 7.52 -26.94 11.91
CA GLY A 190 7.24 -26.76 10.47
C GLY A 190 6.20 -27.72 9.88
N LYS A 191 5.80 -28.76 10.61
CA LYS A 191 4.75 -29.72 10.23
C LYS A 191 3.47 -29.60 11.09
N VAL A 192 3.43 -28.68 12.06
CA VAL A 192 2.25 -28.44 12.88
C VAL A 192 1.17 -27.78 12.03
N THR A 193 -0.04 -28.34 12.07
CA THR A 193 -1.19 -27.78 11.36
C THR A 193 -1.71 -26.56 12.12
N VAL A 194 -1.82 -25.42 11.44
CA VAL A 194 -2.32 -24.15 12.01
C VAL A 194 -3.77 -23.84 11.60
N GLY A 195 -4.36 -24.67 10.73
CA GLY A 195 -5.74 -24.56 10.28
C GLY A 195 -6.01 -25.52 9.11
N GLU A 196 -7.28 -25.82 8.86
CA GLU A 196 -7.73 -26.56 7.68
C GLU A 196 -8.19 -25.58 6.59
N ILE A 197 -8.08 -26.01 5.33
CA ILE A 197 -8.55 -25.24 4.17
C ILE A 197 -9.75 -25.97 3.55
N THR A 198 -10.88 -25.29 3.49
CA THR A 198 -12.12 -25.81 2.89
C THR A 198 -12.36 -25.24 1.49
N VAL A 199 -13.19 -25.92 0.68
CA VAL A 199 -13.63 -25.42 -0.64
C VAL A 199 -14.25 -24.03 -0.55
N SER A 200 -15.02 -23.77 0.51
CA SER A 200 -15.64 -22.47 0.77
C SER A 200 -14.60 -21.35 0.92
N GLN A 201 -13.47 -21.62 1.59
CA GLN A 201 -12.42 -20.62 1.77
C GLN A 201 -11.59 -20.40 0.50
N VAL A 202 -11.39 -21.46 -0.31
CA VAL A 202 -10.75 -21.33 -1.63
C VAL A 202 -11.58 -20.44 -2.55
N LEU A 203 -12.90 -20.67 -2.62
CA LEU A 203 -13.82 -19.87 -3.45
C LEU A 203 -14.17 -18.51 -2.83
N GLY A 204 -14.04 -18.38 -1.52
CA GLY A 204 -14.43 -17.21 -0.74
C GLY A 204 -13.31 -16.19 -0.52
N GLY A 205 -12.23 -16.26 -1.31
CA GLY A 205 -11.13 -15.29 -1.23
C GLY A 205 -10.26 -15.44 0.02
N MET A 206 -9.94 -16.68 0.40
CA MET A 206 -9.07 -17.00 1.55
C MET A 206 -9.61 -16.52 2.91
N ARG A 207 -10.94 -16.36 3.03
CA ARG A 207 -11.58 -15.96 4.28
C ARG A 207 -11.15 -16.88 5.44
N ASP A 208 -10.69 -16.28 6.53
CA ASP A 208 -10.23 -16.95 7.75
C ASP A 208 -9.05 -17.94 7.55
N ILE A 209 -8.36 -17.92 6.40
CA ILE A 209 -7.12 -18.68 6.21
C ILE A 209 -5.94 -17.92 6.82
N ILE A 210 -5.21 -18.56 7.73
CA ILE A 210 -3.91 -18.06 8.21
C ILE A 210 -2.86 -18.29 7.13
N GLY A 211 -2.74 -17.35 6.19
CA GLY A 211 -1.93 -17.48 4.97
C GLY A 211 -0.57 -16.78 4.99
N MET A 212 -0.32 -15.87 5.93
CA MET A 212 0.88 -15.03 5.92
C MET A 212 1.32 -14.61 7.32
N ASN A 213 2.56 -14.13 7.42
CA ASN A 213 3.13 -13.54 8.64
C ASN A 213 3.14 -12.01 8.53
N CYS A 214 2.67 -11.35 9.60
CA CYS A 214 2.81 -9.92 9.82
C CYS A 214 3.44 -9.71 11.20
N GLU A 215 4.56 -9.00 11.27
CA GLU A 215 5.31 -8.79 12.51
C GLU A 215 4.99 -7.45 13.18
N THR A 216 4.49 -6.48 12.42
CA THR A 216 4.25 -5.11 12.85
C THR A 216 2.99 -4.96 13.69
N SER A 217 1.91 -5.67 13.34
CA SER A 217 0.64 -5.60 14.06
C SER A 217 -0.16 -6.90 14.02
N LEU A 218 -1.04 -7.07 15.01
CA LEU A 218 -1.95 -8.22 15.16
C LEU A 218 -3.26 -7.75 15.81
N LEU A 219 -4.40 -8.19 15.26
CA LEU A 219 -5.73 -7.90 15.77
C LEU A 219 -6.11 -8.87 16.89
N ASP A 220 -6.39 -8.32 18.07
CA ASP A 220 -7.00 -9.07 19.17
C ASP A 220 -8.51 -8.76 19.22
N ALA A 221 -9.35 -9.80 19.26
CA ALA A 221 -10.80 -9.65 19.21
C ALA A 221 -11.39 -8.86 20.40
N ASN A 222 -10.69 -8.81 21.53
CA ASN A 222 -11.14 -8.15 22.76
C ASN A 222 -10.36 -6.85 23.07
N ARG A 223 -9.18 -6.66 22.48
CA ARG A 223 -8.32 -5.48 22.74
C ARG A 223 -8.18 -4.55 21.53
N GLY A 224 -8.65 -4.95 20.36
CA GLY A 224 -8.44 -4.20 19.14
C GLY A 224 -7.10 -4.50 18.48
N ILE A 225 -6.74 -3.68 17.50
CA ILE A 225 -5.44 -3.81 16.83
C ILE A 225 -4.31 -3.48 17.81
N THR A 226 -3.25 -4.28 17.78
CA THR A 226 -2.03 -4.03 18.56
C THR A 226 -0.84 -3.80 17.65
N TYR A 227 0.00 -2.83 17.99
CA TYR A 227 1.24 -2.53 17.28
C TYR A 227 2.40 -3.04 18.12
N ARG A 228 3.09 -4.07 17.64
CA ARG A 228 4.15 -4.76 18.40
C ARG A 228 3.71 -5.16 19.81
N GLY A 229 2.45 -5.58 19.95
CA GLY A 229 1.85 -6.01 21.21
C GLY A 229 1.27 -4.89 22.09
N LEU A 230 1.45 -3.63 21.73
CA LEU A 230 0.82 -2.49 22.41
C LEU A 230 -0.55 -2.20 21.82
N THR A 231 -1.56 -2.06 22.68
CA THR A 231 -2.87 -1.55 22.26
C THR A 231 -2.77 -0.09 21.79
N ILE A 232 -3.76 0.38 21.03
CA ILE A 232 -3.84 1.79 20.64
C ILE A 232 -3.80 2.72 21.86
N ALA A 233 -4.51 2.40 22.94
CA ALA A 233 -4.48 3.21 24.16
C ALA A 233 -3.06 3.30 24.76
N GLU A 234 -2.39 2.16 24.93
CA GLU A 234 -1.01 2.14 25.45
C GLU A 234 -0.02 2.84 24.51
N LEU A 235 -0.23 2.73 23.20
CA LEU A 235 0.60 3.38 22.20
C LEU A 235 0.48 4.90 22.28
N LEU A 236 -0.74 5.43 22.35
CA LEU A 236 -0.98 6.89 22.41
C LEU A 236 -0.48 7.49 23.73
N GLU A 237 -0.50 6.72 24.82
CA GLU A 237 0.01 7.15 26.13
C GLU A 237 1.55 7.12 26.20
N LYS A 238 2.19 6.07 25.67
CA LYS A 238 3.62 5.81 25.88
C LYS A 238 4.53 6.44 24.83
N LEU A 239 4.02 6.70 23.62
CA LEU A 239 4.84 7.29 22.57
C LEU A 239 5.03 8.80 22.78
N PRO A 240 6.22 9.35 22.47
CA PRO A 240 6.45 10.80 22.57
C PRO A 240 5.51 11.59 21.64
N GLY A 241 4.90 12.65 22.17
CA GLY A 241 4.09 13.61 21.42
C GLY A 241 4.65 15.04 21.48
N ALA A 242 3.99 15.98 20.81
CA ALA A 242 4.41 17.38 20.76
C ALA A 242 4.40 18.08 22.13
N THR A 243 3.45 17.70 22.97
CA THR A 243 3.29 18.18 24.33
C THR A 243 3.14 16.98 25.27
N GLU A 244 3.67 17.10 26.48
CA GLU A 244 3.57 16.03 27.48
C GLU A 244 2.10 15.74 27.82
N GLY A 245 1.73 14.46 27.84
CA GLY A 245 0.35 14.03 28.07
C GLY A 245 -0.62 14.25 26.89
N ASN A 246 -0.12 14.66 25.73
CA ASN A 246 -0.94 14.71 24.51
C ASN A 246 -0.96 13.34 23.83
N ASN A 247 -2.16 12.75 23.72
CA ASN A 247 -2.42 11.45 23.09
C ASN A 247 -2.33 11.51 21.55
N CYS A 248 -1.46 12.36 21.01
CA CYS A 248 -1.22 12.57 19.59
C CYS A 248 0.30 12.40 19.34
N PRO A 249 0.81 11.16 19.32
CA PRO A 249 2.24 10.91 19.26
C PRO A 249 2.83 11.30 17.89
N TYR A 250 4.12 11.61 17.88
CA TYR A 250 4.85 11.85 16.64
C TYR A 250 4.77 10.61 15.73
N SER A 251 4.58 10.84 14.42
CA SER A 251 4.50 9.76 13.42
C SER A 251 5.80 8.95 13.37
N GLU A 252 6.91 9.63 13.61
CA GLU A 252 8.25 9.05 13.72
C GLU A 252 8.34 8.04 14.87
N GLY A 253 7.66 8.32 15.99
CA GLY A 253 7.60 7.42 17.13
C GLY A 253 6.88 6.12 16.80
N VAL A 254 5.77 6.22 16.05
CA VAL A 254 5.01 5.07 15.55
C VAL A 254 5.84 4.26 14.58
N MET A 255 6.52 4.91 13.63
CA MET A 255 7.43 4.25 12.68
C MET A 255 8.56 3.50 13.39
N TRP A 256 9.17 4.13 14.40
CA TRP A 256 10.20 3.51 15.22
C TRP A 256 9.69 2.27 15.94
N LEU A 257 8.51 2.35 16.57
CA LEU A 257 7.88 1.21 17.23
C LEU A 257 7.68 0.05 16.24
N LEU A 258 7.07 0.31 15.07
CA LEU A 258 6.79 -0.76 14.10
C LEU A 258 8.07 -1.40 13.55
N LEU A 259 9.14 -0.62 13.34
CA LEU A 259 10.42 -1.13 12.87
C LEU A 259 11.20 -1.88 13.95
N THR A 260 11.17 -1.43 15.21
CA THR A 260 12.10 -1.91 16.25
C THR A 260 11.46 -2.73 17.36
N GLY A 261 10.13 -2.71 17.49
CA GLY A 261 9.41 -3.31 18.61
C GLY A 261 9.59 -2.59 19.95
N LYS A 262 10.21 -1.40 19.97
CA LYS A 262 10.51 -0.64 21.20
C LYS A 262 9.89 0.75 21.16
N ILE A 263 9.48 1.26 22.33
CA ILE A 263 9.14 2.68 22.49
C ILE A 263 10.44 3.49 22.34
N PRO A 264 10.49 4.48 21.43
CA PRO A 264 11.67 5.33 21.28
C PRO A 264 11.82 6.30 22.45
N ALA A 265 13.06 6.62 22.77
CA ALA A 265 13.35 7.82 23.55
C ALA A 265 12.98 9.08 22.75
N ALA A 266 12.75 10.20 23.45
CA ALA A 266 12.47 11.49 22.80
C ALA A 266 13.60 11.93 21.84
N SER A 267 14.86 11.65 22.19
CA SER A 267 16.03 11.92 21.34
C SER A 267 16.06 11.07 20.07
N GLU A 268 15.68 9.79 20.16
CA GLU A 268 15.57 8.88 19.00
C GLU A 268 14.47 9.36 18.05
N THR A 269 13.32 9.78 18.60
CA THR A 269 12.21 10.37 17.82
C THR A 269 12.64 11.64 17.09
N LYS A 270 13.33 12.56 17.79
CA LYS A 270 13.86 13.79 17.19
C LYS A 270 14.90 13.50 16.10
N THR A 271 15.77 12.52 16.32
CA THR A 271 16.78 12.13 15.34
C THR A 271 16.14 11.56 14.08
N LEU A 272 15.08 10.76 14.23
CA LEU A 272 14.33 10.22 13.11
C LEU A 272 13.55 11.30 12.35
N SER A 273 12.96 12.28 13.04
CA SER A 273 12.32 13.44 12.40
C SER A 273 13.32 14.23 11.55
N ALA A 274 14.51 14.53 12.10
CA ALA A 274 15.57 15.20 11.35
C ALA A 274 16.10 14.37 10.16
N GLU A 275 16.12 13.04 10.28
CA GLU A 275 16.45 12.14 9.17
C GLU A 275 15.41 12.20 8.05
N LEU A 276 14.12 12.15 8.38
CA LEU A 276 13.05 12.31 7.40
C LEU A 276 13.09 13.68 6.73
N GLY A 277 13.32 14.76 7.50
CA GLY A 277 13.48 16.10 6.93
C GLY A 277 14.64 16.21 5.95
N ARG A 278 15.78 15.55 6.21
CA ARG A 278 16.91 15.49 5.26
C ARG A 278 16.62 14.69 4.00
N ARG A 279 15.75 13.68 4.10
CA ARG A 279 15.34 12.82 2.98
C ARG A 279 14.16 13.37 2.19
N ALA A 280 13.49 14.41 2.69
CA ALA A 280 12.28 14.98 2.12
C ALA A 280 12.59 15.73 0.81
N TYR A 281 12.79 14.96 -0.24
CA TYR A 281 13.08 15.42 -1.59
C TYR A 281 12.22 14.66 -2.60
N VAL A 282 11.66 15.39 -3.56
CA VAL A 282 10.92 14.83 -4.68
C VAL A 282 11.55 15.38 -5.97
N PRO A 283 12.08 14.50 -6.85
CA PRO A 283 12.61 14.93 -8.14
C PRO A 283 11.55 15.65 -8.98
N MET A 284 11.99 16.65 -9.76
CA MET A 284 11.08 17.47 -10.58
C MET A 284 10.24 16.64 -11.55
N HIS A 285 10.79 15.54 -12.11
CA HIS A 285 10.03 14.70 -13.05
C HIS A 285 8.80 14.05 -12.41
N VAL A 286 8.82 13.79 -11.10
CA VAL A 286 7.66 13.23 -10.38
C VAL A 286 6.51 14.24 -10.37
N PHE A 287 6.77 15.51 -10.06
CA PHE A 287 5.76 16.56 -10.17
C PHE A 287 5.28 16.75 -11.61
N LYS A 288 6.19 16.69 -12.59
CA LYS A 288 5.82 16.78 -14.01
C LYS A 288 4.89 15.65 -14.44
N VAL A 289 5.05 14.43 -13.93
CA VAL A 289 4.12 13.32 -14.18
C VAL A 289 2.72 13.65 -13.66
N ILE A 290 2.61 14.16 -12.43
CA ILE A 290 1.32 14.60 -11.86
C ILE A 290 0.72 15.73 -12.71
N ASP A 291 1.54 16.69 -13.17
CA ASP A 291 1.09 17.85 -13.94
C ASP A 291 0.55 17.51 -15.32
N GLN A 292 0.98 16.39 -15.90
CA GLN A 292 0.43 15.90 -17.18
C GLN A 292 -0.95 15.25 -17.02
N LEU A 293 -1.36 14.88 -15.81
CA LEU A 293 -2.71 14.39 -15.56
C LEU A 293 -3.69 15.57 -15.53
N PRO A 294 -4.91 15.42 -16.08
CA PRO A 294 -5.99 16.37 -15.86
C PRO A 294 -6.16 16.67 -14.36
N THR A 295 -6.51 17.91 -14.02
CA THR A 295 -6.56 18.40 -12.62
C THR A 295 -7.69 17.79 -11.81
N ASP A 296 -8.67 17.18 -12.48
CA ASP A 296 -9.83 16.48 -11.90
C ASP A 296 -9.65 14.96 -11.84
N VAL A 297 -8.48 14.43 -12.23
CA VAL A 297 -8.17 13.00 -12.04
C VAL A 297 -8.21 12.66 -10.55
N HIS A 298 -8.83 11.52 -10.23
CA HIS A 298 -8.98 11.05 -8.86
C HIS A 298 -7.63 11.10 -8.10
N PRO A 299 -7.57 11.68 -6.89
CA PRO A 299 -6.33 11.88 -6.13
C PRO A 299 -5.48 10.62 -5.93
N MET A 300 -6.11 9.47 -5.67
CA MET A 300 -5.38 8.18 -5.59
C MET A 300 -4.66 7.81 -6.88
N THR A 301 -5.19 8.15 -8.06
CA THR A 301 -4.51 7.90 -9.34
C THR A 301 -3.27 8.78 -9.46
N GLN A 302 -3.39 10.07 -9.09
CA GLN A 302 -2.24 10.98 -9.05
C GLN A 302 -1.17 10.46 -8.07
N TYR A 303 -1.59 9.94 -6.91
CA TYR A 303 -0.68 9.42 -5.90
C TYR A 303 0.05 8.15 -6.35
N VAL A 304 -0.66 7.19 -6.95
CA VAL A 304 -0.06 5.98 -7.56
C VAL A 304 0.97 6.37 -8.62
N ALA A 305 0.62 7.30 -9.52
CA ALA A 305 1.52 7.75 -10.58
C ALA A 305 2.78 8.43 -10.03
N ALA A 306 2.63 9.26 -8.99
CA ALA A 306 3.74 9.92 -8.33
C ALA A 306 4.71 8.93 -7.66
N VAL A 307 4.19 7.97 -6.89
CA VAL A 307 5.01 6.95 -6.23
C VAL A 307 5.71 6.05 -7.26
N ALA A 308 5.01 5.67 -8.33
CA ALA A 308 5.62 4.89 -9.41
C ALA A 308 6.72 5.68 -10.15
N ALA A 309 6.56 6.99 -10.35
CA ALA A 309 7.58 7.85 -10.94
C ALA A 309 8.79 8.06 -10.02
N LEU A 310 8.57 8.07 -8.70
CA LEU A 310 9.62 8.17 -7.69
C LEU A 310 10.50 6.91 -7.62
N GLN A 311 10.05 5.80 -8.19
CA GLN A 311 10.83 4.56 -8.28
C GLN A 311 12.16 4.72 -9.01
N SER A 312 12.33 5.75 -9.85
CA SER A 312 13.61 6.11 -10.47
C SER A 312 14.75 6.29 -9.45
N GLU A 313 14.40 6.63 -8.21
CA GLU A 313 15.35 6.87 -7.12
C GLU A 313 15.70 5.59 -6.34
N SER A 314 15.15 4.42 -6.71
CA SER A 314 15.37 3.18 -5.96
C SER A 314 16.83 2.72 -5.96
N LYS A 315 17.44 2.76 -4.78
CA LYS A 315 18.78 2.22 -4.54
C LYS A 315 18.75 0.71 -4.53
N PHE A 316 17.67 0.09 -4.01
CA PHE A 316 17.50 -1.36 -4.05
C PHE A 316 17.54 -1.88 -5.50
N ARG A 317 16.75 -1.26 -6.40
CA ARG A 317 16.68 -1.71 -7.80
C ARG A 317 18.01 -1.52 -8.52
N LYS A 318 18.70 -0.40 -8.28
CA LYS A 318 20.04 -0.13 -8.82
C LYS A 318 21.04 -1.23 -8.41
N VAL A 319 21.15 -1.51 -7.11
CA VAL A 319 22.07 -2.55 -6.59
C VAL A 319 21.73 -3.94 -7.14
N TYR A 320 20.44 -4.25 -7.28
CA TYR A 320 19.99 -5.51 -7.86
C TYR A 320 20.42 -5.65 -9.34
N ASN A 321 20.20 -4.63 -10.16
CA ASN A 321 20.58 -4.61 -11.57
C ASN A 321 22.10 -4.68 -11.77
N GLU A 322 22.88 -4.05 -10.87
CA GLU A 322 24.35 -4.11 -10.86
C GLU A 322 24.89 -5.48 -10.40
N LYS A 323 24.01 -6.45 -10.08
CA LYS A 323 24.37 -7.78 -9.57
C LYS A 323 25.17 -7.74 -8.26
N LYS A 324 24.94 -6.70 -7.45
CA LYS A 324 25.55 -6.50 -6.11
C LYS A 324 24.58 -6.84 -4.98
N TYR A 325 23.43 -7.42 -5.29
CA TYR A 325 22.44 -7.83 -4.31
C TYR A 325 23.03 -8.86 -3.32
N CYS A 326 22.94 -8.57 -2.03
CA CYS A 326 23.30 -9.46 -0.94
C CYS A 326 22.07 -9.74 -0.08
N LYS A 327 21.68 -11.01 0.04
CA LYS A 327 20.43 -11.41 0.73
C LYS A 327 20.47 -11.06 2.22
N GLU A 328 21.65 -11.07 2.83
CA GLU A 328 21.89 -10.79 4.25
C GLU A 328 21.67 -9.32 4.58
N THR A 329 22.02 -8.40 3.66
CA THR A 329 21.99 -6.96 3.89
C THR A 329 20.91 -6.22 3.09
N ALA A 330 20.20 -6.92 2.20
CA ALA A 330 19.14 -6.35 1.35
C ALA A 330 18.07 -5.56 2.11
N TRP A 331 17.78 -5.94 3.36
CA TRP A 331 16.80 -5.22 4.19
C TRP A 331 17.22 -3.78 4.49
N ARG A 332 18.52 -3.48 4.50
CA ARG A 332 19.05 -2.12 4.71
C ARG A 332 18.76 -1.20 3.52
N LEU A 333 18.86 -1.74 2.30
CA LEU A 333 18.47 -1.02 1.08
C LEU A 333 16.96 -0.79 1.02
N VAL A 334 16.17 -1.80 1.43
CA VAL A 334 14.71 -1.67 1.54
C VAL A 334 14.33 -0.65 2.62
N LEU A 335 15.04 -0.59 3.75
CA LEU A 335 14.87 0.44 4.76
C LEU A 335 15.18 1.83 4.20
N ASP A 336 16.30 1.98 3.50
CA ASP A 336 16.71 3.27 2.93
C ASP A 336 15.70 3.80 1.91
N ASP A 337 15.29 2.97 0.95
CA ASP A 337 14.25 3.31 -0.04
C ASP A 337 12.90 3.58 0.65
N SER A 338 12.55 2.83 1.71
CA SER A 338 11.32 3.05 2.49
C SER A 338 11.31 4.40 3.20
N LEU A 339 12.43 4.79 3.82
CA LEU A 339 12.54 6.08 4.51
C LEU A 339 12.53 7.24 3.52
N ASN A 340 13.14 7.09 2.34
CA ASN A 340 13.06 8.09 1.26
C ASN A 340 11.62 8.27 0.77
N LEU A 341 10.90 7.16 0.54
CA LEU A 341 9.51 7.19 0.14
C LEU A 341 8.60 7.82 1.21
N ILE A 342 8.77 7.44 2.48
CA ILE A 342 8.03 8.05 3.59
C ILE A 342 8.30 9.55 3.63
N ALA A 343 9.56 9.98 3.61
CA ALA A 343 9.93 11.40 3.64
C ALA A 343 9.38 12.21 2.46
N ALA A 344 9.23 11.61 1.29
CA ALA A 344 8.65 12.24 0.10
C ALA A 344 7.12 12.37 0.16
N ASN A 345 6.42 11.49 0.89
CA ASN A 345 4.97 11.42 0.88
C ASN A 345 4.26 12.74 1.30
N PRO A 346 4.68 13.47 2.35
CA PRO A 346 4.03 14.74 2.70
C PRO A 346 4.05 15.76 1.56
N LEU A 347 5.15 15.83 0.82
CA LEU A 347 5.32 16.72 -0.34
C LEU A 347 4.40 16.30 -1.49
N ILE A 348 4.32 15.00 -1.79
CA ILE A 348 3.44 14.47 -2.84
C ILE A 348 1.96 14.69 -2.47
N VAL A 349 1.57 14.36 -1.25
CA VAL A 349 0.17 14.46 -0.80
C VAL A 349 -0.27 15.91 -0.67
N GLY A 350 0.56 16.78 -0.08
CA GLY A 350 0.29 18.22 -0.04
C GLY A 350 0.13 18.82 -1.43
N TYR A 351 0.96 18.37 -2.39
CA TYR A 351 0.88 18.82 -3.77
C TYR A 351 -0.43 18.40 -4.44
N ILE A 352 -0.80 17.13 -4.32
CA ILE A 352 -2.05 16.59 -4.87
C ILE A 352 -3.25 17.34 -4.29
N TYR A 353 -3.29 17.52 -2.97
CA TYR A 353 -4.39 18.24 -2.31
C TYR A 353 -4.50 19.67 -2.85
N ARG A 354 -3.40 20.44 -2.81
CA ARG A 354 -3.42 21.85 -3.20
C ARG A 354 -3.73 22.03 -4.68
N ARG A 355 -3.12 21.23 -5.56
CA ARG A 355 -3.37 21.29 -7.01
C ARG A 355 -4.79 20.87 -7.37
N THR A 356 -5.35 19.87 -6.70
CA THR A 356 -6.64 19.28 -7.07
C THR A 356 -7.82 20.05 -6.45
N PHE A 357 -7.67 20.64 -5.26
CA PHE A 357 -8.81 21.18 -4.52
C PHE A 357 -8.68 22.64 -4.10
N VAL A 358 -7.47 23.20 -4.14
CA VAL A 358 -7.23 24.60 -3.72
C VAL A 358 -6.95 25.50 -4.92
N ASP A 359 -5.98 25.15 -5.75
CA ASP A 359 -5.56 25.96 -6.90
C ASP A 359 -4.97 25.07 -8.02
N HIS A 360 -5.78 24.87 -9.07
CA HIS A 360 -5.42 24.09 -10.27
C HIS A 360 -4.26 24.67 -11.09
N THR A 361 -3.81 25.89 -10.79
CA THR A 361 -2.67 26.52 -11.48
C THR A 361 -1.32 26.16 -10.86
N ILE A 362 -1.32 25.51 -9.69
CA ILE A 362 -0.10 24.98 -9.06
C ILE A 362 0.55 23.95 -9.99
N LYS A 363 1.83 24.16 -10.27
CA LYS A 363 2.67 23.31 -11.13
C LYS A 363 4.07 23.16 -10.53
N ASP A 364 4.82 22.17 -11.01
CA ASP A 364 6.26 22.03 -10.79
C ASP A 364 6.65 21.94 -9.31
N GLY A 365 5.79 21.34 -8.49
CA GLY A 365 6.03 21.21 -7.05
C GLY A 365 5.99 22.53 -6.28
N LYS A 366 5.44 23.60 -6.86
CA LYS A 366 5.43 24.94 -6.23
C LYS A 366 4.81 24.89 -4.82
N GLY A 367 5.56 25.40 -3.84
CA GLY A 367 5.14 25.46 -2.44
C GLY A 367 5.38 24.18 -1.66
N MET A 368 5.94 23.13 -2.27
CA MET A 368 6.28 21.87 -1.60
C MET A 368 7.69 21.93 -1.03
N THR A 369 7.85 22.74 0.02
CA THR A 369 9.11 22.86 0.77
C THR A 369 8.92 22.24 2.15
N TYR A 370 9.72 21.23 2.47
CA TYR A 370 9.73 20.62 3.79
C TYR A 370 10.39 21.56 4.81
N ASP A 371 9.78 21.71 5.98
CA ASP A 371 10.29 22.50 7.10
C ASP A 371 11.03 21.57 8.07
N PRO A 372 12.36 21.68 8.21
CA PRO A 372 13.15 20.79 9.06
C PRO A 372 12.87 20.99 10.56
N GLU A 373 12.22 22.09 10.96
CA GLU A 373 11.87 22.36 12.36
C GLU A 373 10.52 21.73 12.76
N LEU A 374 9.76 21.21 11.80
CA LEU A 374 8.48 20.54 12.02
C LEU A 374 8.63 19.02 11.92
N ASP A 375 7.85 18.29 12.72
CA ASP A 375 7.71 16.84 12.57
C ASP A 375 6.93 16.47 11.29
N TYR A 376 6.92 15.18 10.98
CA TYR A 376 6.32 14.62 9.76
C TYR A 376 4.85 15.03 9.55
N ALA A 377 4.01 14.89 10.58
CA ALA A 377 2.59 15.20 10.50
C ALA A 377 2.34 16.72 10.45
N ALA A 378 3.13 17.50 11.19
CA ALA A 378 3.06 18.96 11.14
C ALA A 378 3.47 19.51 9.77
N ASN A 379 4.48 18.92 9.12
CA ASN A 379 4.82 19.24 7.74
C ASN A 379 3.66 18.95 6.80
N LEU A 380 3.02 17.79 6.91
CA LEU A 380 1.86 17.45 6.09
C LEU A 380 0.74 18.49 6.25
N ALA A 381 0.40 18.86 7.48
CA ALA A 381 -0.59 19.88 7.79
C ALA A 381 -0.27 21.24 7.10
N LYS A 382 0.96 21.72 7.27
CA LYS A 382 1.45 22.95 6.62
C LYS A 382 1.40 22.87 5.09
N LEU A 383 1.79 21.73 4.51
CA LEU A 383 1.83 21.51 3.06
C LEU A 383 0.44 21.41 2.44
N ILE A 384 -0.56 20.92 3.18
CA ILE A 384 -1.98 20.95 2.80
C ILE A 384 -2.53 22.39 2.85
N GLY A 385 -1.99 23.23 3.74
CA GLY A 385 -2.39 24.63 3.91
C GLY A 385 -3.30 24.88 5.12
N ILE A 386 -3.44 23.91 6.02
CA ILE A 386 -4.17 24.04 7.28
C ILE A 386 -3.14 23.94 8.39
N ASP A 387 -2.68 25.09 8.91
CA ASP A 387 -1.53 25.14 9.81
C ASP A 387 -1.88 25.61 11.22
N THR A 388 -2.78 24.87 11.89
CA THR A 388 -3.14 25.10 13.29
C THR A 388 -2.57 24.01 14.20
N PRO A 389 -2.24 24.32 15.48
CA PRO A 389 -1.78 23.31 16.44
C PRO A 389 -2.72 22.10 16.52
N GLU A 390 -4.03 22.34 16.54
CA GLU A 390 -5.06 21.31 16.65
C GLU A 390 -5.10 20.41 15.41
N PHE A 391 -4.95 20.97 14.21
CA PHE A 391 -4.93 20.15 12.99
C PHE A 391 -3.63 19.34 12.88
N ARG A 392 -2.49 19.89 13.31
CA ARG A 392 -1.22 19.15 13.41
C ARG A 392 -1.37 17.95 14.35
N ASP A 393 -1.97 18.14 15.53
CA ASP A 393 -2.25 17.05 16.47
C ASP A 393 -3.23 16.02 15.92
N MET A 394 -4.29 16.48 15.24
CA MET A 394 -5.23 15.59 14.57
C MET A 394 -4.53 14.72 13.51
N MET A 395 -3.64 15.30 12.69
CA MET A 395 -2.88 14.54 11.69
C MET A 395 -1.88 13.56 12.32
N ARG A 396 -1.27 13.92 13.46
CA ARG A 396 -0.42 12.99 14.26
C ARG A 396 -1.24 11.78 14.72
N LEU A 397 -2.40 12.02 15.33
CA LEU A 397 -3.32 10.97 15.77
C LEU A 397 -3.79 10.12 14.58
N TYR A 398 -4.18 10.76 13.48
CA TYR A 398 -4.66 10.09 12.26
C TYR A 398 -3.61 9.13 11.71
N ILE A 399 -2.38 9.62 11.55
CA ILE A 399 -1.27 8.80 11.07
C ILE A 399 -0.99 7.67 12.05
N ALA A 400 -1.01 7.93 13.35
CA ALA A 400 -0.74 6.92 14.38
C ALA A 400 -1.73 5.75 14.33
N VAL A 401 -3.04 6.00 14.29
CA VAL A 401 -4.03 4.92 14.42
C VAL A 401 -4.35 4.20 13.11
N HIS A 402 -3.99 4.78 11.96
CA HIS A 402 -4.13 4.14 10.65
C HIS A 402 -2.83 3.50 10.13
N ALA A 403 -1.72 3.63 10.87
CA ALA A 403 -0.39 3.27 10.40
C ALA A 403 -0.30 1.81 9.92
N ASP A 404 -0.98 0.90 10.62
CA ASP A 404 -1.01 -0.51 10.27
C ASP A 404 -2.29 -1.23 10.73
N HIS A 405 -2.62 -2.36 10.08
CA HIS A 405 -3.72 -3.24 10.51
C HIS A 405 -3.59 -4.65 9.91
N GLU A 406 -2.61 -5.41 10.39
CA GLU A 406 -2.23 -6.74 9.92
C GLU A 406 -1.82 -6.78 8.43
N GLY A 407 -1.47 -7.98 7.95
CA GLY A 407 -1.04 -8.20 6.56
C GLY A 407 -2.16 -8.56 5.59
N GLY A 408 -3.32 -9.04 6.07
CA GLY A 408 -4.35 -9.63 5.21
C GLY A 408 -5.26 -8.65 4.49
N ASN A 409 -5.20 -7.36 4.83
CA ASN A 409 -5.93 -6.32 4.08
C ASN A 409 -5.30 -6.12 2.69
N VAL A 410 -6.11 -5.76 1.70
CA VAL A 410 -5.71 -5.76 0.27
C VAL A 410 -4.45 -4.92 0.01
N SER A 411 -4.31 -3.75 0.64
CA SER A 411 -3.15 -2.88 0.43
C SER A 411 -1.87 -3.47 1.02
N ALA A 412 -1.89 -3.95 2.27
CA ALA A 412 -0.74 -4.58 2.90
C ALA A 412 -0.34 -5.88 2.20
N HIS A 413 -1.32 -6.74 1.86
CA HIS A 413 -1.08 -7.98 1.15
C HIS A 413 -0.50 -7.74 -0.24
N THR A 414 -1.03 -6.75 -0.99
CA THR A 414 -0.51 -6.41 -2.33
C THR A 414 0.95 -5.98 -2.28
N ALA A 415 1.34 -5.10 -1.34
CA ALA A 415 2.75 -4.74 -1.17
C ALA A 415 3.61 -5.93 -0.76
N HIS A 416 3.12 -6.80 0.14
CA HIS A 416 3.83 -8.01 0.53
C HIS A 416 4.05 -8.95 -0.66
N LEU A 417 3.01 -9.19 -1.46
CA LEU A 417 3.02 -10.06 -2.63
C LEU A 417 4.00 -9.56 -3.69
N ILE A 418 3.90 -8.27 -4.08
CA ILE A 418 4.81 -7.64 -5.04
C ILE A 418 6.25 -7.67 -4.49
N GLY A 419 6.42 -7.33 -3.22
CA GLY A 419 7.69 -7.40 -2.54
C GLY A 419 8.27 -8.81 -2.52
N SER A 420 7.47 -9.87 -2.37
CA SER A 420 7.94 -11.25 -2.37
C SER A 420 8.67 -11.66 -3.67
N ALA A 421 8.39 -10.96 -4.78
CA ALA A 421 9.10 -11.08 -6.06
C ALA A 421 10.38 -10.23 -6.16
N LEU A 422 10.85 -9.65 -5.05
CA LEU A 422 11.99 -8.73 -4.95
C LEU A 422 11.80 -7.41 -5.73
N ALA A 423 10.58 -6.90 -5.80
CA ALA A 423 10.35 -5.51 -6.19
C ALA A 423 10.82 -4.55 -5.07
N ASP A 424 11.22 -3.34 -5.46
CA ASP A 424 11.61 -2.27 -4.54
C ASP A 424 10.40 -1.65 -3.81
N PRO A 425 10.63 -0.91 -2.70
CA PRO A 425 9.56 -0.31 -1.91
C PRO A 425 8.59 0.59 -2.67
N TYR A 426 9.05 1.31 -3.69
CA TYR A 426 8.21 2.24 -4.45
C TYR A 426 7.15 1.48 -5.24
N PHE A 427 7.53 0.45 -6.00
CA PHE A 427 6.53 -0.38 -6.70
C PHE A 427 5.66 -1.21 -5.78
N CYS A 428 6.19 -1.69 -4.65
CA CYS A 428 5.37 -2.35 -3.63
C CYS A 428 4.27 -1.41 -3.11
N PHE A 429 4.62 -0.18 -2.78
CA PHE A 429 3.68 0.79 -2.23
C PHE A 429 2.73 1.35 -3.29
N ALA A 430 3.20 1.60 -4.52
CA ALA A 430 2.31 1.97 -5.63
C ALA A 430 1.24 0.89 -5.86
N GLY A 431 1.63 -0.39 -5.85
CA GLY A 431 0.68 -1.52 -5.89
C GLY A 431 -0.28 -1.51 -4.71
N ALA A 432 0.21 -1.30 -3.48
CA ALA A 432 -0.66 -1.16 -2.31
C ALA A 432 -1.68 -0.03 -2.44
N LEU A 433 -1.30 1.12 -2.99
CA LEU A 433 -2.20 2.24 -3.24
C LEU A 433 -3.28 1.90 -4.27
N THR A 434 -2.97 1.11 -5.30
CA THR A 434 -3.99 0.61 -6.23
C THR A 434 -5.00 -0.29 -5.53
N GLY A 435 -4.55 -1.22 -4.69
CA GLY A 435 -5.43 -2.05 -3.87
C GLY A 435 -6.25 -1.24 -2.86
N LEU A 436 -5.65 -0.21 -2.26
CA LEU A 436 -6.31 0.71 -1.33
C LEU A 436 -7.40 1.54 -2.01
N SER A 437 -7.23 1.91 -3.29
CA SER A 437 -8.24 2.66 -4.05
C SER A 437 -9.50 1.85 -4.38
N GLY A 438 -9.48 0.53 -4.15
CA GLY A 438 -10.64 -0.33 -4.35
C GLY A 438 -11.81 0.06 -3.43
N PRO A 439 -13.05 0.14 -3.95
CA PRO A 439 -14.21 0.54 -3.15
C PRO A 439 -14.44 -0.27 -1.87
N LEU A 440 -14.13 -1.57 -1.91
CA LEU A 440 -14.28 -2.48 -0.76
C LEU A 440 -13.15 -2.36 0.28
N HIS A 441 -12.23 -1.41 0.12
CA HIS A 441 -11.11 -1.22 1.04
C HIS A 441 -11.00 0.24 1.51
N GLY A 442 -10.80 1.19 0.59
CA GLY A 442 -10.42 2.56 0.96
C GLY A 442 -11.54 3.58 1.14
N LEU A 443 -12.81 3.21 0.94
CA LEU A 443 -13.93 4.17 0.89
C LEU A 443 -14.79 4.24 2.16
N ALA A 444 -14.58 3.38 3.15
CA ALA A 444 -15.45 3.30 4.34
C ALA A 444 -15.64 4.65 5.04
N ASN A 445 -14.57 5.43 5.22
CA ASN A 445 -14.63 6.78 5.81
C ASN A 445 -15.58 7.71 5.02
N GLN A 446 -15.45 7.73 3.70
CA GLN A 446 -16.29 8.56 2.83
C GLN A 446 -17.75 8.11 2.85
N GLU A 447 -17.99 6.80 2.90
CA GLU A 447 -19.34 6.22 2.99
C GLU A 447 -20.02 6.57 4.32
N CYS A 448 -19.29 6.52 5.44
CA CYS A 448 -19.79 6.95 6.75
C CYS A 448 -20.21 8.42 6.74
N LEU A 449 -19.34 9.31 6.26
CA LEU A 449 -19.66 10.73 6.18
C LEU A 449 -20.82 11.01 5.22
N SER A 450 -20.86 10.32 4.07
CA SER A 450 -21.97 10.42 3.11
C SER A 450 -23.30 10.01 3.72
N TRP A 451 -23.32 8.90 4.49
CA TRP A 451 -24.52 8.44 5.19
C TRP A 451 -25.02 9.49 6.18
N VAL A 452 -24.12 10.07 6.99
CA VAL A 452 -24.47 11.16 7.93
C VAL A 452 -25.02 12.38 7.19
N ASN A 453 -24.36 12.83 6.12
CA ASN A 453 -24.82 13.98 5.34
C ASN A 453 -26.18 13.74 4.67
N ASN A 454 -26.41 12.53 4.17
CA ASN A 454 -27.70 12.15 3.58
C ASN A 454 -28.81 12.12 4.64
N MET A 455 -28.52 11.58 5.83
CA MET A 455 -29.43 11.60 6.96
C MET A 455 -29.83 13.03 7.32
N VAL A 456 -28.85 13.91 7.54
CA VAL A 456 -29.08 15.34 7.86
C VAL A 456 -29.93 16.01 6.78
N LYS A 457 -29.65 15.73 5.50
CA LYS A 457 -30.40 16.28 4.37
C LYS A 457 -31.84 15.77 4.31
N GLU A 458 -32.06 14.48 4.55
CA GLU A 458 -33.40 13.87 4.54
C GLU A 458 -34.26 14.33 5.73
N MET A 459 -33.62 14.65 6.86
CA MET A 459 -34.30 15.21 8.03
C MET A 459 -34.85 16.63 7.80
N ARG A 460 -34.40 17.36 6.76
CA ARG A 460 -34.95 18.68 6.34
C ARG A 460 -35.13 19.69 7.49
N GLY A 461 -34.16 19.76 8.39
CA GLY A 461 -34.19 20.69 9.53
C GLY A 461 -34.99 20.20 10.74
N GLN A 462 -35.45 18.94 10.74
CA GLN A 462 -35.89 18.28 11.98
C GLN A 462 -34.72 18.16 12.96
N GLU A 463 -35.06 18.11 14.25
CA GLU A 463 -34.07 17.88 15.31
C GLU A 463 -33.39 16.52 15.11
N ILE A 464 -32.05 16.53 15.16
CA ILE A 464 -31.24 15.32 15.11
C ILE A 464 -31.10 14.81 16.54
N ASN A 465 -31.84 13.77 16.87
CA ASN A 465 -31.88 13.15 18.18
C ASN A 465 -31.98 11.62 18.04
N VAL A 466 -31.93 10.92 19.17
CA VAL A 466 -31.86 9.45 19.19
C VAL A 466 -33.03 8.81 18.46
N GLU A 467 -34.23 9.38 18.57
CA GLU A 467 -35.44 8.88 17.90
C GLU A 467 -35.35 9.01 16.39
N THR A 468 -34.99 10.21 15.90
CA THR A 468 -34.93 10.48 14.46
C THR A 468 -33.81 9.69 13.78
N VAL A 469 -32.65 9.55 14.42
CA VAL A 469 -31.54 8.72 13.93
C VAL A 469 -31.90 7.22 13.99
N THR A 470 -32.55 6.75 15.06
CA THR A 470 -33.02 5.37 15.17
C THR A 470 -33.97 5.00 14.03
N LYS A 471 -34.90 5.90 13.71
CA LYS A 471 -35.83 5.71 12.58
C LYS A 471 -35.07 5.62 11.26
N PHE A 472 -34.16 6.55 11.00
CA PHE A 472 -33.37 6.56 9.76
C PHE A 472 -32.49 5.30 9.61
N ALA A 473 -31.88 4.83 10.70
CA ALA A 473 -31.13 3.58 10.74
C ALA A 473 -32.01 2.36 10.41
N LYS A 474 -33.21 2.27 10.99
CA LYS A 474 -34.19 1.22 10.67
C LYS A 474 -34.63 1.27 9.21
N ASP A 475 -34.92 2.46 8.69
CA ASP A 475 -35.32 2.66 7.28
C ASP A 475 -34.20 2.25 6.31
N THR A 476 -32.95 2.54 6.67
CA THR A 476 -31.76 2.08 5.91
C THR A 476 -31.72 0.55 5.83
N LEU A 477 -31.85 -0.14 6.96
CA LEU A 477 -31.84 -1.60 7.00
C LEU A 477 -33.06 -2.22 6.30
N ALA A 478 -34.23 -1.59 6.40
CA ALA A 478 -35.46 -2.03 5.74
C ALA A 478 -35.35 -1.98 4.21
N LYS A 479 -34.54 -1.07 3.67
CA LYS A 479 -34.19 -0.99 2.23
C LYS A 479 -33.17 -2.06 1.80
N GLY A 480 -32.73 -2.93 2.71
CA GLY A 480 -31.69 -3.93 2.45
C GLY A 480 -30.27 -3.36 2.39
N GLN A 481 -30.09 -2.11 2.83
CA GLN A 481 -28.78 -1.46 2.90
C GLN A 481 -28.08 -1.77 4.23
N VAL A 482 -26.77 -1.55 4.28
CA VAL A 482 -25.98 -1.60 5.52
C VAL A 482 -25.76 -0.18 6.05
N ILE A 483 -25.46 -0.07 7.34
CA ILE A 483 -25.03 1.19 7.95
C ILE A 483 -23.49 1.22 7.90
N PRO A 484 -22.86 2.11 7.10
CA PRO A 484 -21.41 2.11 6.92
C PRO A 484 -20.67 2.29 8.25
N GLY A 485 -19.54 1.58 8.39
CA GLY A 485 -18.66 1.66 9.56
C GLY A 485 -19.15 0.94 10.83
N TYR A 486 -20.35 0.33 10.80
CA TYR A 486 -20.87 -0.49 11.90
C TYR A 486 -20.96 -1.97 11.53
N GLY A 487 -20.89 -2.87 12.52
CA GLY A 487 -21.17 -4.30 12.32
C GLY A 487 -19.93 -5.17 12.08
N HIS A 488 -18.82 -4.90 12.75
CA HIS A 488 -17.55 -5.59 12.53
C HIS A 488 -17.66 -7.11 12.81
N ALA A 489 -17.11 -7.93 11.90
CA ALA A 489 -17.21 -9.39 11.99
C ALA A 489 -16.31 -10.05 13.06
N VAL A 490 -15.33 -9.32 13.62
CA VAL A 490 -14.21 -9.88 14.42
C VAL A 490 -14.12 -9.24 15.79
N LEU A 491 -14.07 -7.90 15.86
CA LEU A 491 -14.01 -7.17 17.12
C LEU A 491 -15.27 -7.39 17.96
N ARG A 492 -15.08 -7.66 19.26
CA ARG A 492 -16.16 -7.81 20.25
C ARG A 492 -16.32 -6.59 21.15
N VAL A 493 -15.41 -5.63 21.00
CA VAL A 493 -15.37 -4.36 21.70
C VAL A 493 -15.45 -3.22 20.69
N GLU A 494 -15.69 -2.01 21.18
CA GLU A 494 -15.53 -0.80 20.37
C GLU A 494 -14.10 -0.70 19.84
N ASP A 495 -13.94 -0.27 18.60
CA ASP A 495 -12.63 -0.07 18.00
C ASP A 495 -11.87 1.02 18.76
N PRO A 496 -10.74 0.72 19.41
CA PRO A 496 -10.03 1.71 20.23
C PRO A 496 -9.50 2.89 19.40
N ARG A 497 -9.37 2.72 18.07
CA ARG A 497 -9.03 3.82 17.15
C ARG A 497 -10.19 4.81 17.01
N HIS A 498 -11.42 4.30 16.95
CA HIS A 498 -12.63 5.13 16.95
C HIS A 498 -12.71 5.95 18.24
N THR A 499 -12.57 5.27 19.39
CA THR A 499 -12.60 5.90 20.72
C THR A 499 -11.55 7.00 20.86
N ALA A 500 -10.35 6.81 20.29
CA ALA A 500 -9.29 7.83 20.33
C ALA A 500 -9.72 9.14 19.63
N PHE A 501 -10.37 9.03 18.48
CA PHE A 501 -10.89 10.19 17.75
C PHE A 501 -12.09 10.86 18.41
N VAL A 502 -13.00 10.09 19.00
CA VAL A 502 -14.12 10.64 19.78
C VAL A 502 -13.58 11.47 20.95
N LYS A 503 -12.62 10.92 21.72
CA LYS A 503 -11.96 11.65 22.81
C LYS A 503 -11.26 12.92 22.33
N PHE A 504 -10.61 12.87 21.16
CA PHE A 504 -9.99 14.05 20.55
C PHE A 504 -11.03 15.12 20.22
N ALA A 505 -12.13 14.74 19.55
CA ALA A 505 -13.19 15.66 19.19
C ALA A 505 -13.86 16.32 20.41
N HIS A 506 -14.20 15.54 21.44
CA HIS A 506 -14.79 16.06 22.68
C HIS A 506 -13.85 16.98 23.45
N LYS A 507 -12.53 16.75 23.38
CA LYS A 507 -11.55 17.61 24.05
C LYS A 507 -11.37 18.95 23.34
N HIS A 508 -11.36 18.96 22.01
CA HIS A 508 -10.92 20.11 21.22
C HIS A 508 -12.08 20.93 20.61
N PHE A 509 -13.20 20.29 20.27
CA PHE A 509 -14.35 20.93 19.63
C PHE A 509 -15.68 20.20 19.98
N PRO A 510 -16.03 20.12 21.28
CA PRO A 510 -17.24 19.41 21.73
C PRO A 510 -18.54 20.03 21.20
N ASP A 511 -18.52 21.31 20.83
CA ASP A 511 -19.70 22.01 20.37
C ASP A 511 -19.97 21.89 18.87
N ASP A 512 -19.08 21.24 18.12
CA ASP A 512 -19.23 21.04 16.68
C ASP A 512 -20.51 20.24 16.37
N PRO A 513 -21.37 20.71 15.44
CA PRO A 513 -22.61 20.03 15.10
C PRO A 513 -22.42 18.58 14.63
N LEU A 514 -21.37 18.28 13.87
CA LEU A 514 -21.09 16.93 13.39
C LEU A 514 -20.63 16.01 14.53
N VAL A 515 -19.93 16.54 15.54
CA VAL A 515 -19.57 15.80 16.74
C VAL A 515 -20.81 15.46 17.57
N LYS A 516 -21.73 16.42 17.73
CA LYS A 516 -23.03 16.17 18.38
C LYS A 516 -23.85 15.11 17.63
N ILE A 517 -23.84 15.15 16.30
CA ILE A 517 -24.49 14.12 15.47
C ILE A 517 -23.82 12.76 15.66
N LEU A 518 -22.50 12.70 15.72
CA LEU A 518 -21.76 11.47 16.00
C LEU A 518 -22.23 10.85 17.32
N ASP A 519 -22.31 11.64 18.40
CA ASP A 519 -22.76 11.15 19.71
C ASP A 519 -24.17 10.54 19.64
N VAL A 520 -25.10 11.19 18.93
CA VAL A 520 -26.44 10.65 18.71
C VAL A 520 -26.41 9.34 17.91
N CYS A 521 -25.56 9.24 16.89
CA CYS A 521 -25.37 8.01 16.12
C CYS A 521 -24.82 6.86 16.97
N LEU A 522 -23.88 7.15 17.87
CA LEU A 522 -23.28 6.17 18.80
C LEU A 522 -24.32 5.60 19.77
N GLU A 523 -25.30 6.39 20.18
CA GLU A 523 -26.40 5.93 21.03
C GLU A 523 -27.48 5.18 20.23
N ALA A 524 -27.90 5.74 19.08
CA ALA A 524 -29.07 5.26 18.34
C ALA A 524 -28.83 3.98 17.52
N ILE A 525 -27.66 3.85 16.89
CA ILE A 525 -27.42 2.80 15.88
C ILE A 525 -27.18 1.41 16.50
N PRO A 526 -26.36 1.24 17.56
CA PRO A 526 -26.05 -0.09 18.07
C PRO A 526 -27.28 -0.92 18.49
N PRO A 527 -28.29 -0.37 19.20
CA PRO A 527 -29.51 -1.10 19.52
C PRO A 527 -30.29 -1.58 18.29
N VAL A 528 -30.32 -0.76 17.23
CA VAL A 528 -30.98 -1.12 15.95
C VAL A 528 -30.30 -2.32 15.32
N LEU A 529 -28.97 -2.33 15.29
CA LEU A 529 -28.19 -3.43 14.74
C LEU A 529 -28.32 -4.72 15.56
N MET A 530 -28.30 -4.61 16.89
CA MET A 530 -28.50 -5.75 17.79
C MET A 530 -29.87 -6.39 17.61
N ALA A 531 -30.92 -5.58 17.42
CA ALA A 531 -32.28 -6.07 17.19
C ALA A 531 -32.43 -6.92 15.91
N THR A 532 -31.48 -6.85 14.97
CA THR A 532 -31.50 -7.70 13.77
C THR A 532 -31.15 -9.17 14.05
N GLY A 533 -30.46 -9.46 15.16
CA GLY A 533 -29.92 -10.78 15.49
C GLY A 533 -28.82 -11.30 14.55
N LYS A 534 -28.39 -10.51 13.55
CA LYS A 534 -27.40 -10.91 12.52
C LYS A 534 -25.98 -10.46 12.84
N ILE A 535 -25.84 -9.45 13.69
CA ILE A 535 -24.58 -8.74 13.94
C ILE A 535 -24.00 -9.19 15.28
N LYS A 536 -22.74 -9.60 15.28
CA LYS A 536 -22.03 -10.03 16.49
C LYS A 536 -21.52 -8.87 17.32
N SER A 537 -21.12 -7.77 16.67
CA SER A 537 -20.63 -6.56 17.32
C SER A 537 -21.25 -5.34 16.65
N PRO A 538 -22.10 -4.59 17.36
CA PRO A 538 -22.84 -3.46 16.81
C PRO A 538 -22.02 -2.15 16.89
N HIS A 539 -20.76 -2.22 17.29
CA HIS A 539 -19.93 -1.05 17.55
C HIS A 539 -19.38 -0.43 16.24
N PRO A 540 -19.12 0.89 16.23
CA PRO A 540 -18.48 1.57 15.11
C PRO A 540 -17.00 1.19 15.00
N ASN A 541 -16.43 1.40 13.81
CA ASN A 541 -15.00 1.39 13.57
C ASN A 541 -14.45 2.83 13.43
N VAL A 542 -13.14 2.94 13.24
CA VAL A 542 -12.44 4.23 13.07
C VAL A 542 -13.02 5.12 11.97
N ASP A 543 -13.55 4.54 10.90
CA ASP A 543 -14.04 5.27 9.73
C ASP A 543 -15.27 6.12 10.03
N CYS A 544 -16.04 5.78 11.08
CA CYS A 544 -17.21 6.55 11.52
C CYS A 544 -16.85 7.95 12.07
N SER A 545 -15.66 8.12 12.66
CA SER A 545 -15.28 9.38 13.32
C SER A 545 -14.34 10.24 12.47
N THR A 546 -13.51 9.63 11.63
CA THR A 546 -12.47 10.34 10.88
C THR A 546 -13.00 11.34 9.86
N GLY A 547 -14.07 11.01 9.13
CA GLY A 547 -14.63 11.91 8.11
C GLY A 547 -15.27 13.15 8.71
N ILE A 548 -15.92 12.99 9.87
CA ILE A 548 -16.50 14.07 10.66
C ILE A 548 -15.40 15.04 11.12
N ILE A 549 -14.31 14.49 11.67
CA ILE A 549 -13.19 15.29 12.18
C ILE A 549 -12.44 16.00 11.05
N LEU A 550 -12.21 15.34 9.91
CA LEU A 550 -11.61 15.98 8.74
C LEU A 550 -12.49 17.13 8.21
N SER A 551 -13.81 16.93 8.19
CA SER A 551 -14.78 17.95 7.78
C SER A 551 -14.78 19.18 8.69
N HIS A 552 -14.60 19.00 10.01
CA HIS A 552 -14.47 20.11 10.96
C HIS A 552 -13.32 21.05 10.59
N PHE A 553 -12.18 20.50 10.18
CA PHE A 553 -11.00 21.27 9.75
C PHE A 553 -11.11 21.80 8.30
N GLY A 554 -12.25 21.64 7.64
CA GLY A 554 -12.50 22.18 6.31
C GLY A 554 -12.08 21.27 5.15
N ILE A 555 -11.67 20.02 5.42
CA ILE A 555 -11.39 19.02 4.38
C ILE A 555 -12.69 18.31 4.05
N LYS A 556 -13.36 18.79 3.01
CA LYS A 556 -14.71 18.36 2.64
C LYS A 556 -14.73 17.42 1.43
N GLU A 557 -13.57 17.15 0.84
CA GLU A 557 -13.37 16.39 -0.39
C GLU A 557 -13.17 14.92 -0.04
N PRO A 558 -14.20 14.06 -0.17
CA PRO A 558 -14.10 12.68 0.29
C PRO A 558 -12.99 11.90 -0.42
N ASP A 559 -12.79 12.17 -1.72
CA ASP A 559 -11.75 11.58 -2.56
C ASP A 559 -10.32 11.71 -1.98
N MET A 560 -10.06 12.68 -1.09
CA MET A 560 -8.78 12.85 -0.40
C MET A 560 -8.60 11.95 0.83
N TYR A 561 -9.68 11.45 1.42
CA TYR A 561 -9.60 10.68 2.66
C TYR A 561 -8.79 9.39 2.46
N THR A 562 -8.92 8.75 1.29
CA THR A 562 -8.13 7.56 0.96
C THR A 562 -6.64 7.89 0.73
N VAL A 563 -6.32 9.12 0.30
CA VAL A 563 -4.92 9.58 0.19
C VAL A 563 -4.29 9.74 1.57
N PHE A 564 -5.02 10.33 2.53
CA PHE A 564 -4.58 10.39 3.93
C PHE A 564 -4.44 9.01 4.55
N PHE A 565 -5.36 8.11 4.21
CA PHE A 565 -5.24 6.72 4.62
C PHE A 565 -3.96 6.09 4.04
N GLY A 566 -3.66 6.32 2.76
CA GLY A 566 -2.45 5.83 2.10
C GLY A 566 -1.15 6.30 2.76
N ILE A 567 -1.00 7.61 3.00
CA ILE A 567 0.22 8.15 3.65
C ILE A 567 0.43 7.61 5.07
N SER A 568 -0.64 7.38 5.83
CA SER A 568 -0.54 6.71 7.13
C SER A 568 -0.12 5.25 6.98
N ARG A 569 -0.81 4.50 6.10
CA ARG A 569 -0.59 3.07 5.89
C ARG A 569 0.79 2.75 5.30
N ALA A 570 1.45 3.73 4.69
CA ALA A 570 2.85 3.63 4.26
C ALA A 570 3.78 3.19 5.40
N ILE A 571 3.56 3.69 6.63
CA ILE A 571 4.43 3.40 7.77
C ILE A 571 4.43 1.89 8.09
N GLY A 572 3.26 1.28 8.25
CA GLY A 572 3.13 -0.15 8.55
C GLY A 572 3.57 -1.05 7.39
N ILE A 573 3.11 -0.73 6.17
CA ILE A 573 3.43 -1.53 4.97
C ILE A 573 4.94 -1.59 4.73
N LEU A 574 5.61 -0.44 4.78
CA LEU A 574 7.03 -0.35 4.50
C LEU A 574 7.86 -0.93 5.65
N ALA A 575 7.43 -0.77 6.91
CA ALA A 575 8.05 -1.46 8.04
C ALA A 575 7.97 -2.99 7.87
N GLN A 576 6.80 -3.53 7.49
CA GLN A 576 6.64 -4.96 7.26
C GLN A 576 7.46 -5.45 6.05
N LEU A 577 7.63 -4.62 5.01
CA LEU A 577 8.48 -4.95 3.86
C LEU A 577 9.97 -5.06 4.25
N VAL A 578 10.46 -4.16 5.12
CA VAL A 578 11.80 -4.25 5.71
C VAL A 578 11.96 -5.58 6.46
N TRP A 579 10.99 -5.94 7.31
CA TRP A 579 11.00 -7.19 8.06
C TRP A 579 10.93 -8.44 7.18
N ALA A 580 10.11 -8.42 6.12
CA ALA A 580 10.03 -9.51 5.16
C ALA A 580 11.38 -9.76 4.46
N ARG A 581 12.15 -8.71 4.19
CA ARG A 581 13.54 -8.83 3.68
C ARG A 581 14.53 -9.27 4.74
N ALA A 582 14.47 -8.69 5.94
CA ALA A 582 15.36 -9.02 7.04
C ALA A 582 15.25 -10.51 7.43
N LEU A 583 14.01 -11.02 7.49
CA LEU A 583 13.70 -12.44 7.77
C LEU A 583 13.82 -13.34 6.54
N LYS A 584 14.23 -12.78 5.38
CA LYS A 584 14.47 -13.52 4.15
C LYS A 584 13.25 -14.35 3.71
N MET A 585 12.06 -13.78 3.84
CA MET A 585 10.80 -14.43 3.47
C MET A 585 10.80 -14.77 1.97
N PRO A 586 10.28 -15.95 1.58
CA PRO A 586 10.31 -16.42 0.20
C PRO A 586 9.29 -15.67 -0.68
N ILE A 587 9.31 -15.98 -1.98
CA ILE A 587 8.24 -15.59 -2.90
C ILE A 587 6.90 -16.20 -2.45
N GLU A 588 5.85 -15.39 -2.46
CA GLU A 588 4.48 -15.85 -2.23
C GLU A 588 3.94 -16.51 -3.51
N ARG A 589 3.47 -17.75 -3.38
CA ARG A 589 3.07 -18.57 -4.54
C ARG A 589 2.00 -19.61 -4.18
N PRO A 590 0.77 -19.19 -3.82
CA PRO A 590 -0.32 -20.12 -3.55
C PRO A 590 -0.65 -20.96 -4.79
N LYS A 591 -1.18 -22.16 -4.56
CA LYS A 591 -1.69 -23.02 -5.64
C LYS A 591 -3.14 -22.65 -5.95
N SER A 592 -3.47 -22.56 -7.24
CA SER A 592 -4.86 -22.43 -7.70
C SER A 592 -5.41 -23.77 -8.18
N HIS A 593 -6.73 -23.91 -8.08
CA HIS A 593 -7.50 -25.06 -8.60
C HIS A 593 -8.69 -24.57 -9.41
N THR A 594 -9.05 -25.31 -10.46
CA THR A 594 -10.28 -25.09 -11.23
C THR A 594 -11.47 -25.67 -10.48
N LEU A 595 -12.70 -25.29 -10.87
CA LEU A 595 -13.92 -25.88 -10.29
C LEU A 595 -13.97 -27.41 -10.50
N ASP A 596 -13.62 -27.90 -11.69
CA ASP A 596 -13.58 -29.34 -11.98
C ASP A 596 -12.58 -30.07 -11.08
N SER A 597 -11.39 -29.48 -10.87
CA SER A 597 -10.37 -30.06 -9.99
C SER A 597 -10.86 -30.11 -8.54
N LEU A 598 -11.56 -29.08 -8.05
CA LEU A 598 -12.14 -29.09 -6.70
C LEU A 598 -13.27 -30.11 -6.58
N LEU A 599 -14.12 -30.25 -7.61
CA LEU A 599 -15.18 -31.26 -7.64
C LEU A 599 -14.61 -32.68 -7.66
N GLU A 600 -13.51 -32.91 -8.37
CA GLU A 600 -12.80 -34.18 -8.37
C GLU A 600 -12.20 -34.49 -6.99
N MET A 601 -11.66 -33.51 -6.28
CA MET A 601 -11.18 -33.68 -4.90
C MET A 601 -12.29 -34.00 -3.89
N CYS A 602 -13.54 -33.65 -4.18
CA CYS A 602 -14.69 -33.93 -3.32
C CYS A 602 -15.32 -35.31 -3.56
N LYS A 603 -14.96 -35.99 -4.65
CA LYS A 603 -15.39 -37.36 -4.96
C LYS A 603 -14.42 -38.36 -4.36
#